data_AF-A0A7W8XU61-F1
#
_entry.id   AF-A0A7W8XU61-F1
#
_cell.length_a   1.000
_cell.length_b   1.000
_cell.length_c   1.000
_cell.angle_alpha   90.00
_cell.angle_beta   90.00
_cell.angle_gamma   90.00
#
_symmetry.space_group_name_H-M   'P 1'
#
loop_
_entity.id
_entity.type
_entity.pdbx_description
1 polymer ?
#
loop_
_entity_poly.entity_id
_entity_poly.type
_entity_poly.pdbx_seq_one_letter_code
_entity_poly.pdbx_strand_id
1 'polypeptide(L)'
;MTAGSFDVRHVDLAAGDAGGHGRPALSIFWWKDLPLGARASLQDELPYGTSQLRQLTAEYAAAQLEARSSRLGAPLRATYEGWPKQALSLEAAFEAENLVEALEEFAIPSSAPAHDISVVICTRDRGPALSKCLASLTAQRSAPGEVIVVDNSQDGNARDVCGQFPNFRYVHEPRAGLSRARNAGIHASRLNIIAFTDDDVEAHPGWTAEIARAFAERDVEAFTGLVLPARLDTVAQRSFQFTMGGFGNTFVPLTFDRRFFEETRPSGAHVWKIGAGANMAFRRSVFERVGLFDERLGAGAAGCSEDSELWYRLLATGGTCLYEPRAVVFHHHRSDWPGLKRQIRAYMKGHVAALVAQYDNFGDRGNIVRIGKQLPVYFVKTFVKSLFEGPPGRLGILASEMQGWLAGLQFLLRFGWRMRRTSMGVAATADKETA
;
A
#
# COMPACT_ATOMS: atom_id res chain seq x y z
N MET A 1 1.04 25.43 -5.97
CA MET A 1 1.86 24.61 -6.86
C MET A 1 1.79 25.21 -8.25
N THR A 2 2.92 25.62 -8.81
CA THR A 2 3.01 26.20 -10.16
C THR A 2 2.52 25.20 -11.22
N ALA A 3 2.13 25.70 -12.39
CA ALA A 3 1.62 24.92 -13.52
C ALA A 3 2.66 23.97 -14.16
N GLY A 4 3.88 23.88 -13.62
CA GLY A 4 4.96 23.03 -14.14
C GLY A 4 4.79 21.55 -13.80
N SER A 5 5.26 20.68 -14.69
CA SER A 5 5.45 19.24 -14.46
C SER A 5 6.44 19.00 -13.33
N PHE A 6 6.27 17.90 -12.58
CA PHE A 6 7.24 17.44 -11.58
C PHE A 6 7.81 16.11 -12.07
N ASP A 7 9.12 16.03 -12.22
CA ASP A 7 9.76 14.78 -12.66
C ASP A 7 9.74 13.76 -11.51
N VAL A 8 9.66 12.47 -11.82
CA VAL A 8 10.00 11.41 -10.85
C VAL A 8 11.39 10.90 -11.23
N ARG A 9 12.37 11.12 -10.37
CA ARG A 9 13.78 10.79 -10.63
C ARG A 9 14.22 9.67 -9.70
N HIS A 10 15.02 8.76 -10.23
CA HIS A 10 15.65 7.69 -9.48
C HIS A 10 17.14 8.00 -9.37
N VAL A 11 17.64 8.13 -8.15
CA VAL A 11 19.04 8.51 -7.86
C VAL A 11 19.70 7.36 -7.10
N ASP A 12 20.71 6.75 -7.70
CA ASP A 12 21.54 5.76 -7.00
C ASP A 12 22.67 6.47 -6.25
N LEU A 13 22.55 6.49 -4.92
CA LEU A 13 23.50 7.12 -4.02
C LEU A 13 24.83 6.34 -3.94
N ALA A 14 24.86 5.06 -4.33
CA ALA A 14 26.09 4.28 -4.39
C ALA A 14 26.97 4.71 -5.57
N ALA A 15 26.37 5.16 -6.67
CA ALA A 15 27.07 5.65 -7.86
C ALA A 15 27.53 7.11 -7.75
N GLY A 16 27.08 7.84 -6.71
CA GLY A 16 27.37 9.26 -6.55
C GLY A 16 26.70 10.17 -7.60
N ASP A 17 25.64 9.69 -8.24
CA ASP A 17 24.89 10.45 -9.25
C ASP A 17 24.17 11.64 -8.58
N ALA A 18 24.50 12.86 -9.01
CA ALA A 18 23.89 14.09 -8.51
C ALA A 18 22.47 14.35 -9.06
N GLY A 19 22.03 13.52 -10.01
CA GLY A 19 20.85 13.76 -10.81
C GLY A 19 21.07 14.90 -11.81
N GLY A 20 20.22 14.96 -12.84
CA GLY A 20 20.32 16.00 -13.86
C GLY A 20 19.88 17.38 -13.37
N HIS A 21 20.42 18.45 -13.97
CA HIS A 21 19.80 19.79 -13.92
C HIS A 21 18.38 19.71 -14.49
N GLY A 22 17.40 20.42 -13.91
CA GLY A 22 16.08 20.45 -14.54
C GLY A 22 14.93 20.94 -13.69
N ARG A 23 13.72 20.55 -14.11
CA ARG A 23 12.44 20.86 -13.47
C ARG A 23 12.42 20.41 -11.99
N PRO A 24 11.50 20.97 -11.18
CA PRO A 24 11.20 20.42 -9.86
C PRO A 24 10.93 18.91 -9.94
N ALA A 25 11.41 18.14 -8.96
CA ALA A 25 11.43 16.68 -9.05
C ALA A 25 11.21 15.99 -7.70
N LEU A 26 10.59 14.81 -7.75
CA LEU A 26 10.52 13.86 -6.65
C LEU A 26 11.64 12.87 -6.88
N SER A 27 12.74 13.06 -6.16
CA SER A 27 13.89 12.17 -6.21
C SER A 27 13.65 11.01 -5.26
N ILE A 28 13.61 9.79 -5.79
CA ILE A 28 13.63 8.54 -5.05
C ILE A 28 15.09 8.11 -4.97
N PHE A 29 15.60 7.98 -3.76
CA PHE A 29 16.98 7.61 -3.50
C PHE A 29 17.10 6.12 -3.28
N TRP A 30 18.11 5.54 -3.91
CA TRP A 30 18.42 4.13 -3.85
C TRP A 30 19.86 3.95 -3.37
N TRP A 31 20.13 2.81 -2.76
CA TRP A 31 21.47 2.28 -2.61
C TRP A 31 21.49 0.97 -3.37
N LYS A 32 21.98 1.00 -4.62
CA LYS A 32 21.79 -0.10 -5.57
C LYS A 32 20.29 -0.38 -5.76
N ASP A 33 19.80 -1.55 -5.32
CA ASP A 33 18.40 -1.98 -5.39
C ASP A 33 17.58 -1.67 -4.12
N LEU A 34 18.21 -1.15 -3.06
CA LEU A 34 17.52 -0.84 -1.81
C LEU A 34 16.92 0.58 -1.88
N PRO A 35 15.58 0.73 -1.86
CA PRO A 35 14.97 2.05 -1.78
C PRO A 35 15.22 2.64 -0.40
N LEU A 36 15.90 3.79 -0.35
CA LEU A 36 16.37 4.44 0.87
C LEU A 36 15.41 5.53 1.36
N GLY A 37 14.89 6.35 0.45
CA GLY A 37 14.10 7.52 0.80
C GLY A 37 13.58 8.26 -0.42
N ALA A 38 12.81 9.32 -0.18
CA ALA A 38 12.39 10.22 -1.23
C ALA A 38 12.36 11.68 -0.77
N ARG A 39 12.67 12.61 -1.69
CA ARG A 39 12.61 14.05 -1.45
C ARG A 39 12.02 14.78 -2.65
N ALA A 40 11.02 15.61 -2.38
CA ALA A 40 10.54 16.59 -3.33
C ALA A 40 11.45 17.81 -3.28
N SER A 41 11.94 18.26 -4.45
CA SER A 41 12.84 19.40 -4.58
C SER A 41 12.35 20.37 -5.65
N LEU A 42 12.53 21.67 -5.38
CA LEU A 42 12.35 22.74 -6.35
C LEU A 42 13.52 22.78 -7.34
N GLN A 43 13.36 23.55 -8.41
CA GLN A 43 14.35 23.63 -9.48
C GLN A 43 15.70 24.21 -9.00
N ASP A 44 15.68 25.16 -8.08
CA ASP A 44 16.86 25.81 -7.49
C ASP A 44 17.58 24.94 -6.44
N GLU A 45 16.94 23.86 -5.99
CA GLU A 45 17.56 22.85 -5.12
C GLU A 45 18.27 21.74 -5.92
N LEU A 46 18.29 21.80 -7.25
CA LEU A 46 18.80 20.76 -8.14
C LEU A 46 19.90 21.30 -9.09
N PRO A 47 20.93 20.49 -9.41
CA PRO A 47 21.19 19.13 -8.92
C PRO A 47 21.74 19.15 -7.48
N TYR A 48 21.72 18.00 -6.83
CA TYR A 48 22.26 17.90 -5.47
C TYR A 48 23.79 17.99 -5.49
N GLY A 49 24.36 18.85 -4.65
CA GLY A 49 25.80 18.88 -4.45
C GLY A 49 26.31 17.62 -3.76
N THR A 50 27.59 17.28 -3.94
CA THR A 50 28.20 16.08 -3.32
C THR A 50 28.00 16.02 -1.80
N SER A 51 28.12 17.16 -1.10
CA SER A 51 27.90 17.22 0.35
C SER A 51 26.45 16.92 0.73
N GLN A 52 25.48 17.39 -0.07
CA GLN A 52 24.07 17.12 0.16
C GLN A 52 23.75 15.64 -0.07
N LEU A 53 24.28 15.04 -1.16
CA LEU A 53 24.12 13.61 -1.41
C LEU A 53 24.69 12.77 -0.27
N ARG A 54 25.90 13.09 0.22
CA ARG A 54 26.51 12.40 1.37
C ARG A 54 25.65 12.50 2.64
N GLN A 55 25.07 13.67 2.90
CA GLN A 55 24.17 13.86 4.03
C GLN A 55 22.91 13.00 3.89
N LEU A 56 22.27 13.01 2.71
CA LEU A 56 21.09 12.19 2.41
C LEU A 56 21.40 10.70 2.52
N THR A 57 22.55 10.25 2.00
CA THR A 57 23.03 8.88 2.15
C THR A 57 23.14 8.51 3.63
N ALA A 58 23.80 9.34 4.44
CA ALA A 58 23.98 9.05 5.86
C ALA A 58 22.63 8.98 6.61
N GLU A 59 21.73 9.93 6.36
CA GLU A 59 20.39 9.98 6.97
C GLU A 59 19.56 8.75 6.62
N TYR A 60 19.45 8.42 5.33
CA TYR A 60 18.62 7.29 4.92
C TYR A 60 19.25 5.93 5.23
N ALA A 61 20.59 5.80 5.16
CA ALA A 61 21.28 4.59 5.58
C ALA A 61 21.09 4.31 7.08
N ALA A 62 21.19 5.35 7.92
CA ALA A 62 20.95 5.22 9.35
C ALA A 62 19.55 4.66 9.64
N ALA A 63 18.52 5.14 8.94
CA ALA A 63 17.17 4.62 9.08
C ALA A 63 17.05 3.13 8.69
N GLN A 64 17.72 2.69 7.60
CA GLN A 64 17.74 1.27 7.23
C GLN A 64 18.47 0.40 8.25
N LEU A 65 19.61 0.87 8.76
CA LEU A 65 20.42 0.17 9.74
C LEU A 65 19.63 -0.08 11.03
N GLU A 66 18.99 0.96 11.57
CA GLU A 66 18.12 0.84 12.75
C GLU A 66 16.95 -0.13 12.51
N ALA A 67 16.34 -0.09 11.32
CA ALA A 67 15.16 -0.88 11.01
C ALA A 67 15.42 -2.36 10.71
N ARG A 68 16.63 -2.71 10.28
CA ARG A 68 16.98 -4.06 9.79
C ARG A 68 18.04 -4.76 10.63
N SER A 69 18.89 -4.05 11.35
CA SER A 69 19.90 -4.65 12.23
C SER A 69 19.29 -5.00 13.58
N SER A 70 19.31 -6.28 13.93
CA SER A 70 18.84 -6.75 15.26
C SER A 70 19.67 -6.15 16.41
N ARG A 71 20.91 -5.75 16.14
CA ARG A 71 21.78 -5.07 17.11
C ARG A 71 21.35 -3.62 17.38
N LEU A 72 20.60 -3.01 16.47
CA LEU A 72 20.30 -1.57 16.47
C LEU A 72 18.80 -1.26 16.63
N GLY A 73 17.95 -2.25 16.95
CA GLY A 73 16.54 -2.04 17.25
C GLY A 73 15.53 -2.74 16.33
N ALA A 74 15.99 -3.54 15.35
CA ALA A 74 15.10 -4.33 14.50
C ALA A 74 14.52 -5.58 15.21
N PRO A 75 13.37 -6.12 14.75
CA PRO A 75 12.48 -5.57 13.72
C PRO A 75 11.52 -4.53 14.31
N LEU A 76 11.20 -3.53 13.50
CA LEU A 76 10.26 -2.49 13.88
C LEU A 76 8.83 -2.98 13.89
N ARG A 77 8.09 -2.57 14.92
CA ARG A 77 6.65 -2.77 15.02
C ARG A 77 5.93 -1.44 14.82
N ALA A 78 4.83 -1.46 14.07
CA ALA A 78 4.02 -0.28 13.86
C ALA A 78 3.38 0.19 15.18
N THR A 79 3.40 1.50 15.42
CA THR A 79 2.78 2.15 16.58
C THR A 79 1.48 2.84 16.16
N TYR A 80 0.75 3.44 17.11
CA TYR A 80 -0.44 4.26 16.83
C TYR A 80 -0.23 5.31 15.71
N GLU A 81 0.96 5.94 15.67
CA GLU A 81 1.33 6.92 14.64
C GLU A 81 1.56 6.27 13.27
N GLY A 82 1.78 4.95 13.23
CA GLY A 82 1.98 4.14 12.03
C GLY A 82 3.40 4.16 11.50
N TRP A 83 4.25 5.04 12.03
CA TRP A 83 5.59 5.27 11.55
C TRP A 83 6.50 5.55 12.75
N PRO A 84 7.55 4.76 13.00
CA PRO A 84 8.53 5.11 14.00
C PRO A 84 9.39 6.26 13.46
N LYS A 85 9.49 7.38 14.21
CA LYS A 85 10.49 8.42 13.93
C LYS A 85 11.82 7.88 14.41
N GLN A 86 12.69 7.54 13.47
CA GLN A 86 13.89 6.79 13.78
C GLN A 86 15.11 7.39 13.10
N ALA A 87 16.13 7.57 13.91
CA ALA A 87 17.47 7.94 13.54
C ALA A 87 18.38 7.16 14.48
N LEU A 88 19.28 6.37 13.89
CA LEU A 88 20.34 5.67 14.60
C LEU A 88 21.02 6.65 15.57
N SER A 89 21.03 6.35 16.87
CA SER A 89 21.72 7.21 17.83
C SER A 89 23.23 7.15 17.58
N LEU A 90 23.93 8.24 17.91
CA LEU A 90 25.39 8.28 17.76
C LEU A 90 26.05 7.21 18.63
N GLU A 91 25.52 6.97 19.84
CA GLU A 91 26.00 5.93 20.74
C GLU A 91 25.87 4.53 20.10
N ALA A 92 24.69 4.22 19.54
CA ALA A 92 24.46 2.95 18.86
C ALA A 92 25.32 2.80 17.59
N ALA A 93 25.60 3.90 16.89
CA ALA A 93 26.50 3.90 15.74
C ALA A 93 27.96 3.64 16.12
N PHE A 94 28.44 4.16 17.25
CA PHE A 94 29.81 3.94 17.73
C PHE A 94 30.04 2.51 18.24
N GLU A 95 29.03 1.90 18.85
CA GLU A 95 29.08 0.51 19.30
C GLU A 95 28.98 -0.49 18.14
N ALA A 96 28.50 -0.03 16.98
CA ALA A 96 28.30 -0.87 15.81
C ALA A 96 29.54 -0.94 14.92
N GLU A 97 30.10 -2.14 14.81
CA GLU A 97 31.13 -2.44 13.82
C GLU A 97 30.50 -2.63 12.42
N ASN A 98 31.23 -2.22 11.37
CA ASN A 98 30.94 -2.53 9.97
C ASN A 98 29.57 -2.06 9.42
N LEU A 99 29.08 -0.88 9.83
CA LEU A 99 27.79 -0.32 9.36
C LEU A 99 27.66 -0.23 7.83
N VAL A 100 28.75 0.07 7.12
CA VAL A 100 28.74 0.12 5.65
C VAL A 100 28.52 -1.28 5.07
N GLU A 101 29.22 -2.31 5.59
CA GLU A 101 29.04 -3.68 5.14
C GLU A 101 27.62 -4.18 5.41
N ALA A 102 27.02 -3.82 6.55
CA ALA A 102 25.63 -4.13 6.84
C ALA A 102 24.65 -3.49 5.84
N LEU A 103 24.88 -2.22 5.46
CA LEU A 103 24.08 -1.57 4.43
C LEU A 103 24.25 -2.25 3.06
N GLU A 104 25.49 -2.62 2.72
CA GLU A 104 25.82 -3.36 1.50
C GLU A 104 25.10 -4.70 1.43
N GLU A 105 25.04 -5.43 2.55
CA GLU A 105 24.30 -6.69 2.69
C GLU A 105 22.79 -6.47 2.49
N PHE A 106 22.22 -5.42 3.09
CA PHE A 106 20.82 -5.06 2.89
C PHE A 106 20.48 -4.63 1.46
N ALA A 107 21.47 -4.24 0.67
CA ALA A 107 21.30 -3.84 -0.72
C ALA A 107 21.53 -4.96 -1.74
N ILE A 108 21.89 -6.16 -1.28
CA ILE A 108 21.99 -7.33 -2.16
C ILE A 108 20.60 -7.63 -2.75
N PRO A 109 20.44 -7.63 -4.09
CA PRO A 109 19.18 -7.98 -4.74
C PRO A 109 18.70 -9.38 -4.35
N SER A 110 17.42 -9.54 -4.03
CA SER A 110 16.87 -10.87 -3.80
C SER A 110 16.86 -11.70 -5.09
N SER A 111 17.32 -12.95 -4.98
CA SER A 111 17.18 -14.00 -5.99
C SER A 111 16.26 -15.13 -5.52
N ALA A 112 15.47 -14.89 -4.47
CA ALA A 112 14.58 -15.91 -3.92
C ALA A 112 13.60 -16.43 -4.99
N PRO A 113 13.42 -17.75 -5.10
CA PRO A 113 12.61 -18.33 -6.17
C PRO A 113 11.12 -18.05 -5.91
N ALA A 114 10.44 -17.42 -6.88
CA ALA A 114 9.05 -16.97 -6.77
C ALA A 114 8.02 -17.98 -7.32
N HIS A 115 8.43 -19.24 -7.54
CA HIS A 115 7.59 -20.28 -8.16
C HIS A 115 6.34 -20.66 -7.35
N ASP A 116 6.26 -20.30 -6.07
CA ASP A 116 5.10 -20.53 -5.20
C ASP A 116 4.16 -19.31 -5.09
N ILE A 117 4.36 -18.30 -5.95
CA ILE A 117 3.54 -17.09 -6.00
C ILE A 117 2.59 -17.14 -7.21
N SER A 118 1.28 -17.02 -6.92
CA SER A 118 0.24 -16.67 -7.89
C SER A 118 0.06 -15.14 -7.88
N VAL A 119 0.38 -14.46 -8.99
CA VAL A 119 0.10 -13.02 -9.14
C VAL A 119 -1.27 -12.83 -9.76
N VAL A 120 -2.14 -12.05 -9.11
CA VAL A 120 -3.50 -11.74 -9.56
C VAL A 120 -3.61 -10.25 -9.92
N ILE A 121 -4.07 -9.97 -11.14
CA ILE A 121 -4.34 -8.61 -11.64
C ILE A 121 -5.81 -8.53 -11.99
N CYS A 122 -6.53 -7.58 -11.40
CA CYS A 122 -7.92 -7.31 -11.73
C CYS A 122 -7.98 -6.11 -12.68
N THR A 123 -8.70 -6.25 -13.79
CA THR A 123 -8.83 -5.18 -14.78
C THR A 123 -10.26 -5.00 -15.24
N ARG A 124 -10.60 -3.77 -15.63
CA ARG A 124 -11.90 -3.46 -16.24
C ARG A 124 -11.76 -2.24 -17.15
N ASP A 125 -11.99 -2.44 -18.43
CA ASP A 125 -12.07 -1.37 -19.44
C ASP A 125 -10.75 -0.54 -19.55
N ARG A 126 -9.58 -1.19 -19.39
CA ARG A 126 -8.26 -0.54 -19.25
C ARG A 126 -7.11 -1.22 -20.02
N GLY A 127 -7.39 -1.75 -21.20
CA GLY A 127 -6.42 -2.50 -22.01
C GLY A 127 -5.00 -1.89 -22.11
N PRO A 128 -4.82 -0.58 -22.39
CA PRO A 128 -3.49 0.02 -22.48
C PRO A 128 -2.70 0.05 -21.15
N ALA A 129 -3.37 0.24 -20.02
CA ALA A 129 -2.71 0.21 -18.70
C ALA A 129 -2.33 -1.23 -18.35
N LEU A 130 -3.26 -2.16 -18.55
CA LEU A 130 -3.03 -3.59 -18.36
C LEU A 130 -1.83 -4.09 -19.16
N SER A 131 -1.71 -3.73 -20.45
CA SER A 131 -0.58 -4.14 -21.29
C SER A 131 0.78 -3.77 -20.69
N LYS A 132 0.90 -2.56 -20.12
CA LYS A 132 2.14 -2.12 -19.43
C LYS A 132 2.38 -2.88 -18.14
N CYS A 133 1.34 -3.10 -17.34
CA CYS A 133 1.40 -3.91 -16.13
C CYS A 133 1.92 -5.32 -16.45
N LEU A 134 1.31 -6.00 -17.43
CA LEU A 134 1.70 -7.34 -17.86
C LEU A 134 3.14 -7.39 -18.38
N ALA A 135 3.57 -6.39 -19.17
CA ALA A 135 4.96 -6.28 -19.61
C ALA A 135 5.94 -6.21 -18.42
N SER A 136 5.63 -5.42 -17.38
CA SER A 136 6.48 -5.35 -16.18
C SER A 136 6.58 -6.67 -15.40
N LEU A 137 5.53 -7.50 -15.46
CA LEU A 137 5.53 -8.84 -14.84
C LEU A 137 6.35 -9.85 -15.65
N THR A 138 6.46 -9.69 -16.97
CA THR A 138 7.39 -10.52 -17.77
C THR A 138 8.86 -10.21 -17.49
N ALA A 139 9.15 -9.01 -16.97
CA ALA A 139 10.50 -8.55 -16.67
C ALA A 139 10.96 -8.86 -15.22
N GLN A 140 10.22 -9.70 -14.50
CA GLN A 140 10.60 -10.11 -13.14
C GLN A 140 11.86 -10.97 -13.15
N ARG A 141 12.83 -10.65 -12.29
CA ARG A 141 14.09 -11.40 -12.15
C ARG A 141 13.86 -12.84 -11.68
N SER A 142 12.82 -13.03 -10.87
CA SER A 142 12.36 -14.32 -10.40
C SER A 142 10.91 -14.46 -10.84
N ALA A 143 10.65 -15.20 -11.92
CA ALA A 143 9.30 -15.29 -12.45
C ALA A 143 8.34 -15.92 -11.41
N PRO A 144 7.12 -15.35 -11.23
CA PRO A 144 6.11 -15.98 -10.40
C PRO A 144 5.68 -17.32 -11.03
N GLY A 145 5.19 -18.25 -10.21
CA GLY A 145 4.75 -19.56 -10.71
C GLY A 145 3.52 -19.48 -11.63
N GLU A 146 2.65 -18.49 -11.40
CA GLU A 146 1.59 -18.15 -12.36
C GLU A 146 1.19 -16.67 -12.29
N VAL A 147 0.67 -16.15 -13.40
CA VAL A 147 0.04 -14.83 -13.47
C VAL A 147 -1.40 -15.00 -13.96
N ILE A 148 -2.35 -14.45 -13.23
CA ILE A 148 -3.79 -14.56 -13.49
C ILE A 148 -4.34 -13.16 -13.72
N VAL A 149 -4.89 -12.94 -14.90
CA VAL A 149 -5.58 -11.71 -15.25
C VAL A 149 -7.08 -11.95 -15.16
N VAL A 150 -7.72 -11.25 -14.22
CA VAL A 150 -9.16 -11.30 -14.02
C VAL A 150 -9.79 -10.08 -14.68
N ASP A 151 -10.48 -10.33 -15.78
CA ASP A 151 -11.26 -9.34 -16.51
C ASP A 151 -12.64 -9.19 -15.88
N ASN A 152 -12.90 -8.00 -15.34
CA ASN A 152 -14.16 -7.63 -14.70
C ASN A 152 -15.02 -6.71 -15.58
N SER A 153 -14.71 -6.63 -16.88
CA SER A 153 -15.58 -6.02 -17.88
C SER A 153 -16.77 -6.92 -18.20
N GLN A 154 -17.85 -6.31 -18.68
CA GLN A 154 -19.05 -7.06 -19.06
C GLN A 154 -18.83 -7.94 -20.30
N ASP A 155 -18.01 -7.47 -21.24
CA ASP A 155 -17.81 -8.03 -22.58
C ASP A 155 -16.51 -8.83 -22.75
N GLY A 156 -15.62 -8.83 -21.75
CA GLY A 156 -14.37 -9.56 -21.81
C GLY A 156 -13.28 -8.85 -22.62
N ASN A 157 -13.29 -7.50 -22.62
CA ASN A 157 -12.43 -6.67 -23.47
C ASN A 157 -10.92 -6.76 -23.20
N ALA A 158 -10.50 -7.37 -22.09
CA ALA A 158 -9.08 -7.58 -21.81
C ALA A 158 -8.50 -8.82 -22.50
N ARG A 159 -9.35 -9.66 -23.13
CA ARG A 159 -8.93 -10.93 -23.77
C ARG A 159 -7.85 -10.73 -24.82
N ASP A 160 -7.98 -9.72 -25.68
CA ASP A 160 -7.02 -9.46 -26.76
C ASP A 160 -5.67 -9.00 -26.22
N VAL A 161 -5.67 -8.19 -25.15
CA VAL A 161 -4.45 -7.77 -24.47
C VAL A 161 -3.77 -8.97 -23.80
N CYS A 162 -4.55 -9.84 -23.14
CA CYS A 162 -4.01 -11.05 -22.52
C CYS A 162 -3.46 -12.05 -23.54
N GLY A 163 -4.03 -12.11 -24.75
CA GLY A 163 -3.55 -12.96 -25.84
C GLY A 163 -2.11 -12.67 -26.28
N GLN A 164 -1.57 -11.49 -25.96
CA GLN A 164 -0.17 -11.13 -26.21
C GLN A 164 0.80 -11.74 -25.17
N PHE A 165 0.27 -12.32 -24.09
CA PHE A 165 1.02 -12.91 -22.99
C PHE A 165 0.57 -14.36 -22.77
N PRO A 166 0.95 -15.30 -23.65
CA PRO A 166 0.37 -16.66 -23.67
C PRO A 166 0.64 -17.49 -22.41
N ASN A 167 1.65 -17.12 -21.62
CA ASN A 167 1.95 -17.76 -20.33
C ASN A 167 1.06 -17.26 -19.18
N PHE A 168 0.23 -16.25 -19.43
CA PHE A 168 -0.66 -15.67 -18.42
C PHE A 168 -2.06 -16.23 -18.58
N ARG A 169 -2.70 -16.53 -17.45
CA ARG A 169 -4.02 -17.15 -17.42
C ARG A 169 -5.11 -16.08 -17.39
N TYR A 170 -5.96 -16.08 -18.40
CA TYR A 170 -7.14 -15.22 -18.45
C TYR A 170 -8.33 -15.83 -17.71
N VAL A 171 -9.02 -15.03 -16.90
CA VAL A 171 -10.27 -15.36 -16.21
C VAL A 171 -11.27 -14.23 -16.43
N HIS A 172 -12.52 -14.57 -16.78
CA HIS A 172 -13.58 -13.58 -16.96
C HIS A 172 -14.59 -13.65 -15.80
N GLU A 173 -14.78 -12.54 -15.09
CA GLU A 173 -15.81 -12.36 -14.06
C GLU A 173 -16.68 -11.16 -14.46
N PRO A 174 -17.78 -11.38 -15.21
CA PRO A 174 -18.57 -10.28 -15.77
C PRO A 174 -19.38 -9.49 -14.73
N ARG A 175 -19.48 -9.95 -13.48
CA ARG A 175 -20.20 -9.22 -12.42
C ARG A 175 -19.28 -8.16 -11.84
N ALA A 176 -19.59 -6.90 -12.12
CA ALA A 176 -18.80 -5.76 -11.67
C ALA A 176 -18.57 -5.76 -10.15
N GLY A 177 -17.31 -5.49 -9.76
CA GLY A 177 -16.88 -5.36 -8.36
C GLY A 177 -15.45 -5.86 -8.19
N LEU A 178 -14.55 -5.00 -7.72
CA LEU A 178 -13.13 -5.34 -7.53
C LEU A 178 -12.94 -6.53 -6.58
N SER A 179 -13.69 -6.59 -5.48
CA SER A 179 -13.67 -7.74 -4.57
C SER A 179 -14.12 -9.04 -5.27
N ARG A 180 -15.11 -8.99 -6.17
CA ARG A 180 -15.53 -10.17 -6.95
C ARG A 180 -14.41 -10.64 -7.87
N ALA A 181 -13.75 -9.71 -8.55
CA ALA A 181 -12.60 -10.01 -9.41
C ALA A 181 -11.45 -10.60 -8.59
N ARG A 182 -11.11 -10.03 -7.43
CA ARG A 182 -10.08 -10.59 -6.54
C ARG A 182 -10.44 -11.98 -6.04
N ASN A 183 -11.69 -12.21 -5.67
CA ASN A 183 -12.17 -13.53 -5.24
C ASN A 183 -12.12 -14.56 -6.38
N ALA A 184 -12.52 -14.19 -7.60
CA ALA A 184 -12.35 -15.04 -8.77
C ALA A 184 -10.87 -15.37 -9.04
N GLY A 185 -9.98 -14.39 -8.83
CA GLY A 185 -8.53 -14.58 -8.86
C GLY A 185 -8.06 -15.60 -7.82
N ILE A 186 -8.45 -15.45 -6.55
CA ILE A 186 -8.10 -16.39 -5.46
C ILE A 186 -8.54 -17.82 -5.79
N HIS A 187 -9.75 -18.00 -6.30
CA HIS A 187 -10.26 -19.30 -6.71
C HIS A 187 -9.52 -19.89 -7.90
N ALA A 188 -9.02 -19.05 -8.81
CA ALA A 188 -8.23 -19.49 -9.95
C ALA A 188 -6.77 -19.81 -9.58
N SER A 189 -6.22 -19.16 -8.55
CA SER A 189 -4.86 -19.36 -8.05
C SER A 189 -4.67 -20.77 -7.49
N ARG A 190 -3.48 -21.34 -7.69
CA ARG A 190 -3.11 -22.70 -7.28
C ARG A 190 -1.98 -22.75 -6.24
N LEU A 191 -1.24 -21.67 -6.06
CA LEU A 191 -0.01 -21.66 -5.25
C LEU A 191 -0.24 -21.15 -3.82
N ASN A 192 0.73 -21.30 -2.93
CA ASN A 192 0.53 -21.00 -1.50
C ASN A 192 0.60 -19.51 -1.18
N ILE A 193 1.19 -18.69 -2.05
CA ILE A 193 1.22 -17.23 -1.90
C ILE A 193 0.39 -16.62 -3.02
N ILE A 194 -0.55 -15.74 -2.67
CA ILE A 194 -1.38 -14.99 -3.63
C ILE A 194 -1.02 -13.52 -3.51
N ALA A 195 -0.36 -12.98 -4.53
CA ALA A 195 0.01 -11.58 -4.65
C ALA A 195 -1.00 -10.84 -5.53
N PHE A 196 -1.29 -9.58 -5.19
CA PHE A 196 -2.18 -8.71 -5.95
C PHE A 196 -1.44 -7.45 -6.36
N THR A 197 -1.70 -7.02 -7.60
CA THR A 197 -1.35 -5.68 -8.07
C THR A 197 -2.45 -5.15 -8.99
N ASP A 198 -2.48 -3.83 -9.18
CA ASP A 198 -3.50 -3.16 -9.97
C ASP A 198 -3.06 -3.05 -11.45
N ASP A 199 -4.02 -2.91 -12.36
CA ASP A 199 -3.75 -2.81 -13.81
C ASP A 199 -3.11 -1.48 -14.24
N ASP A 200 -3.06 -0.49 -13.35
CA ASP A 200 -2.39 0.80 -13.52
C ASP A 200 -1.05 0.88 -12.76
N VAL A 201 -0.40 -0.27 -12.56
CA VAL A 201 0.90 -0.42 -11.88
C VAL A 201 1.97 -1.02 -12.80
N GLU A 202 3.21 -0.55 -12.67
CA GLU A 202 4.41 -1.19 -13.18
C GLU A 202 5.22 -1.79 -12.01
N ALA A 203 5.45 -3.11 -12.00
CA ALA A 203 6.18 -3.78 -10.94
C ALA A 203 7.70 -3.63 -11.12
N HIS A 204 8.44 -3.33 -10.04
CA HIS A 204 9.90 -3.34 -10.08
C HIS A 204 10.42 -4.75 -10.44
N PRO A 205 11.53 -4.91 -11.19
CA PRO A 205 12.03 -6.24 -11.58
C PRO A 205 12.32 -7.19 -10.41
N GLY A 206 12.58 -6.68 -9.21
CA GLY A 206 12.77 -7.46 -7.99
C GLY A 206 11.49 -7.80 -7.21
N TRP A 207 10.31 -7.30 -7.61
CA TRP A 207 9.09 -7.32 -6.79
C TRP A 207 8.70 -8.70 -6.29
N THR A 208 8.61 -9.68 -7.19
CA THR A 208 8.26 -11.08 -6.86
C THR A 208 9.34 -11.79 -6.05
N ALA A 209 10.62 -11.55 -6.32
CA ALA A 209 11.73 -12.10 -5.54
C ALA A 209 11.76 -11.56 -4.11
N GLU A 210 11.39 -10.29 -3.91
CA GLU A 210 11.30 -9.68 -2.58
C GLU A 210 10.10 -10.21 -1.79
N ILE A 211 8.96 -10.45 -2.44
CA ILE A 211 7.81 -11.13 -1.80
C ILE A 211 8.20 -12.54 -1.36
N ALA A 212 8.84 -13.31 -2.25
CA ALA A 212 9.28 -14.68 -1.94
C ALA A 212 10.26 -14.71 -0.76
N ARG A 213 11.26 -13.82 -0.78
CA ARG A 213 12.23 -13.67 0.31
C ARG A 213 11.53 -13.32 1.63
N ALA A 214 10.62 -12.35 1.62
CA ALA A 214 9.93 -11.91 2.82
C ALA A 214 9.12 -13.04 3.49
N PHE A 215 8.37 -13.83 2.71
CA PHE A 215 7.63 -14.98 3.26
C PHE A 215 8.52 -16.16 3.68
N ALA A 216 9.74 -16.25 3.16
CA ALA A 216 10.72 -17.28 3.55
C ALA A 216 11.46 -16.90 4.85
N GLU A 217 11.80 -15.62 5.01
CA GLU A 217 12.60 -15.13 6.14
C GLU A 217 11.75 -14.71 7.35
N ARG A 218 10.45 -14.43 7.14
CA ARG A 218 9.57 -13.89 8.18
C ARG A 218 8.34 -14.76 8.36
N ASP A 219 8.03 -15.04 9.62
CA ASP A 219 6.80 -15.70 10.01
C ASP A 219 5.65 -14.69 10.00
N VAL A 220 5.17 -14.39 8.78
CA VAL A 220 4.05 -13.49 8.53
C VAL A 220 3.06 -14.11 7.57
N GLU A 221 1.83 -13.62 7.65
CA GLU A 221 0.69 -14.18 6.90
C GLU A 221 0.25 -13.28 5.75
N ALA A 222 0.52 -11.98 5.88
CA ALA A 222 0.30 -11.00 4.85
C ALA A 222 1.53 -10.11 4.64
N PHE A 223 1.53 -9.46 3.48
CA PHE A 223 2.60 -8.66 2.97
C PHE A 223 2.03 -7.42 2.29
N THR A 224 2.69 -6.28 2.47
CA THR A 224 2.53 -5.07 1.67
C THR A 224 3.89 -4.50 1.31
N GLY A 225 3.97 -3.73 0.23
CA GLY A 225 5.22 -3.12 -0.21
C GLY A 225 5.10 -1.64 -0.54
N LEU A 226 6.23 -1.04 -0.90
CA LEU A 226 6.32 0.37 -1.25
C LEU A 226 5.61 0.66 -2.58
N VAL A 227 4.77 1.68 -2.60
CA VAL A 227 4.06 2.15 -3.80
C VAL A 227 4.53 3.57 -4.11
N LEU A 228 5.25 3.73 -5.22
CA LEU A 228 5.78 5.00 -5.69
C LEU A 228 4.95 5.55 -6.86
N PRO A 229 4.90 6.88 -7.05
CA PRO A 229 4.27 7.45 -8.24
C PRO A 229 5.10 7.09 -9.47
N ALA A 230 4.47 6.54 -10.51
CA ALA A 230 5.16 6.34 -11.79
C ALA A 230 5.48 7.68 -12.47
N ARG A 231 4.60 8.69 -12.32
CA ARG A 231 4.69 10.03 -12.96
C ARG A 231 3.94 11.08 -12.16
N LEU A 232 4.36 12.35 -12.28
CA LEU A 232 3.76 13.51 -11.59
C LEU A 232 3.55 14.73 -12.52
N ASP A 233 3.21 14.44 -13.78
CA ASP A 233 3.08 15.43 -14.85
C ASP A 233 1.95 16.46 -14.59
N THR A 234 0.87 16.01 -13.97
CA THR A 234 -0.36 16.80 -13.80
C THR A 234 -0.59 17.27 -12.36
N VAL A 235 -1.37 18.35 -12.21
CA VAL A 235 -1.76 18.88 -10.89
C VAL A 235 -2.53 17.84 -10.06
N ALA A 236 -3.34 17.00 -10.72
CA ALA A 236 -4.09 15.94 -10.04
C ALA A 236 -3.14 14.90 -9.41
N GLN A 237 -2.17 14.40 -10.17
CA GLN A 237 -1.19 13.42 -9.68
C GLN A 237 -0.37 14.01 -8.51
N ARG A 238 0.09 15.26 -8.63
CA ARG A 238 0.82 15.96 -7.56
C ARG A 238 -0.02 16.20 -6.32
N SER A 239 -1.30 16.51 -6.49
CA SER A 239 -2.21 16.71 -5.35
C SER A 239 -2.47 15.39 -4.63
N PHE A 240 -2.59 14.28 -5.36
CA PHE A 240 -2.67 12.96 -4.74
C PHE A 240 -1.38 12.65 -3.96
N GLN A 241 -0.21 12.80 -4.58
CA GLN A 241 1.07 12.47 -3.94
C GLN A 241 1.39 13.36 -2.74
N PHE A 242 1.35 14.69 -2.90
CA PHE A 242 1.87 15.61 -1.88
C PHE A 242 0.81 16.15 -0.92
N THR A 243 -0.43 16.33 -1.39
CA THR A 243 -1.50 16.90 -0.55
C THR A 243 -2.27 15.80 0.20
N MET A 244 -2.41 14.61 -0.40
CA MET A 244 -3.10 13.47 0.23
C MET A 244 -2.17 12.43 0.86
N GLY A 245 -0.85 12.58 0.66
CA GLY A 245 0.16 11.66 1.20
C GLY A 245 0.39 10.41 0.34
N GLY A 246 -0.15 10.37 -0.88
CA GLY A 246 0.02 9.25 -1.80
C GLY A 246 -0.43 7.92 -1.19
N PHE A 247 0.42 6.90 -1.31
CA PHE A 247 0.23 5.58 -0.72
C PHE A 247 1.13 5.34 0.53
N GLY A 248 1.61 6.42 1.16
CA GLY A 248 2.59 6.38 2.24
C GLY A 248 3.96 6.87 1.80
N ASN A 249 4.88 7.01 2.77
CA ASN A 249 6.18 7.67 2.58
C ASN A 249 7.33 6.99 3.35
N THR A 250 7.18 5.72 3.72
CA THR A 250 8.16 5.03 4.56
C THR A 250 8.96 4.02 3.78
N PHE A 251 10.27 4.08 4.00
CA PHE A 251 11.26 3.29 3.28
C PHE A 251 11.90 2.20 4.15
N VAL A 252 11.43 2.02 5.39
CA VAL A 252 11.88 0.97 6.32
C VAL A 252 10.81 -0.09 6.54
N PRO A 253 11.18 -1.36 6.82
CA PRO A 253 10.22 -2.43 7.05
C PRO A 253 9.47 -2.25 8.38
N LEU A 254 8.18 -2.61 8.41
CA LEU A 254 7.33 -2.52 9.59
C LEU A 254 6.45 -3.75 9.75
N THR A 255 6.29 -4.24 10.98
CA THR A 255 5.34 -5.31 11.29
C THR A 255 4.06 -4.74 11.90
N PHE A 256 2.92 -5.11 11.33
CA PHE A 256 1.59 -4.85 11.86
C PHE A 256 1.03 -6.14 12.44
N ASP A 257 0.72 -6.12 13.74
CA ASP A 257 0.30 -7.29 14.50
C ASP A 257 -0.91 -6.97 15.40
N ARG A 258 -1.24 -7.92 16.30
CA ARG A 258 -2.32 -7.75 17.28
C ARG A 258 -2.12 -6.53 18.18
N ARG A 259 -0.89 -6.17 18.52
CA ARG A 259 -0.60 -5.02 19.38
C ARG A 259 -1.01 -3.73 18.68
N PHE A 260 -0.57 -3.53 17.44
CA PHE A 260 -0.98 -2.36 16.64
C PHE A 260 -2.51 -2.26 16.52
N PHE A 261 -3.17 -3.41 16.30
CA PHE A 261 -4.63 -3.48 16.26
C PHE A 261 -5.25 -3.01 17.56
N GLU A 262 -4.86 -3.55 18.71
CA GLU A 262 -5.44 -3.17 20.01
C GLU A 262 -5.14 -1.71 20.40
N GLU A 263 -3.94 -1.20 20.10
CA GLU A 263 -3.58 0.20 20.36
C GLU A 263 -4.45 1.19 19.57
N THR A 264 -4.84 0.83 18.34
CA THR A 264 -5.60 1.70 17.44
C THR A 264 -7.10 1.40 17.41
N ARG A 265 -7.53 0.24 17.89
CA ARG A 265 -8.94 -0.20 17.90
C ARG A 265 -9.90 0.80 18.56
N PRO A 266 -9.58 1.46 19.69
CA PRO A 266 -10.46 2.46 20.29
C PRO A 266 -10.79 3.65 19.37
N SER A 267 -9.94 3.94 18.38
CA SER A 267 -10.15 4.99 17.38
C SER A 267 -10.60 4.49 16.02
N GLY A 268 -10.96 3.20 15.91
CA GLY A 268 -11.32 2.50 14.68
C GLY A 268 -10.07 2.00 13.97
N ALA A 269 -9.63 0.78 14.30
CA ALA A 269 -8.31 0.21 14.01
C ALA A 269 -7.68 0.73 12.70
N HIS A 270 -6.48 1.29 12.78
CA HIS A 270 -5.85 2.08 11.70
C HIS A 270 -5.26 1.22 10.57
N VAL A 271 -5.98 0.17 10.16
CA VAL A 271 -5.56 -0.84 9.18
C VAL A 271 -5.28 -0.27 7.78
N TRP A 272 -5.80 0.91 7.47
CA TRP A 272 -5.47 1.66 6.25
C TRP A 272 -4.03 2.20 6.22
N LYS A 273 -3.27 2.06 7.33
CA LYS A 273 -1.84 2.38 7.38
C LYS A 273 -0.94 1.21 6.96
N ILE A 274 -1.49 0.01 6.80
CA ILE A 274 -0.72 -1.20 6.52
C ILE A 274 -0.13 -1.19 5.11
N GLY A 275 -0.87 -0.64 4.15
CA GLY A 275 -0.44 -0.53 2.76
C GLY A 275 -1.61 -0.28 1.82
N ALA A 276 -1.46 -0.71 0.57
CA ALA A 276 -2.45 -0.51 -0.48
C ALA A 276 -2.67 -1.80 -1.28
N GLY A 277 -3.89 -2.03 -1.75
CA GLY A 277 -4.24 -3.20 -2.56
C GLY A 277 -3.46 -3.33 -3.87
N ALA A 278 -2.80 -2.26 -4.32
CA ALA A 278 -1.90 -2.23 -5.47
C ALA A 278 -0.58 -3.01 -5.25
N ASN A 279 -0.22 -3.28 -4.00
CA ASN A 279 1.01 -3.99 -3.64
C ASN A 279 0.81 -4.78 -2.34
N MET A 280 0.15 -5.93 -2.45
CA MET A 280 -0.13 -6.80 -1.32
C MET A 280 0.01 -8.27 -1.68
N ALA A 281 0.33 -9.12 -0.71
CA ALA A 281 0.30 -10.57 -0.88
C ALA A 281 -0.12 -11.27 0.42
N PHE A 282 -0.68 -12.47 0.30
CA PHE A 282 -1.19 -13.25 1.41
C PHE A 282 -0.80 -14.71 1.24
N ARG A 283 -0.57 -15.40 2.37
CA ARG A 283 -0.64 -16.86 2.37
C ARG A 283 -2.05 -17.30 2.03
N ARG A 284 -2.20 -18.35 1.22
CA ARG A 284 -3.49 -18.93 0.85
C ARG A 284 -4.34 -19.28 2.07
N SER A 285 -3.71 -19.83 3.11
CA SER A 285 -4.36 -20.21 4.38
C SER A 285 -5.07 -19.05 5.08
N VAL A 286 -4.68 -17.79 4.81
CA VAL A 286 -5.41 -16.62 5.32
C VAL A 286 -6.85 -16.63 4.82
N PHE A 287 -7.08 -16.90 3.54
CA PHE A 287 -8.42 -16.87 2.96
C PHE A 287 -9.33 -17.99 3.48
N GLU A 288 -8.74 -19.12 3.89
CA GLU A 288 -9.46 -20.21 4.54
C GLU A 288 -9.87 -19.85 5.96
N ARG A 289 -8.99 -19.14 6.69
CA ARG A 289 -9.24 -18.75 8.10
C ARG A 289 -10.14 -17.54 8.24
N VAL A 290 -9.84 -16.44 7.56
CA VAL A 290 -10.55 -15.17 7.76
C VAL A 290 -11.63 -14.93 6.72
N GLY A 291 -11.64 -15.69 5.61
CA GLY A 291 -12.55 -15.53 4.48
C GLY A 291 -12.02 -14.62 3.38
N LEU A 292 -12.73 -14.62 2.25
CA LEU A 292 -12.41 -13.86 1.04
C LEU A 292 -12.61 -12.34 1.19
N PHE A 293 -12.35 -11.56 0.13
CA PHE A 293 -12.68 -10.13 0.13
C PHE A 293 -14.20 -9.93 0.21
N ASP A 294 -14.64 -8.96 1.01
CA ASP A 294 -16.05 -8.61 1.10
C ASP A 294 -16.53 -7.96 -0.21
N GLU A 295 -17.42 -8.65 -0.93
CA GLU A 295 -17.96 -8.22 -2.23
C GLU A 295 -18.80 -6.95 -2.16
N ARG A 296 -19.16 -6.50 -0.96
CA ARG A 296 -19.84 -5.23 -0.73
C ARG A 296 -18.88 -4.04 -0.80
N LEU A 297 -17.59 -4.27 -0.59
CA LEU A 297 -16.54 -3.26 -0.59
C LEU A 297 -15.82 -3.18 -1.94
N GLY A 298 -14.99 -2.14 -2.10
CA GLY A 298 -14.18 -1.93 -3.30
C GLY A 298 -14.86 -1.27 -4.48
N ALA A 299 -14.06 -1.02 -5.52
CA ALA A 299 -14.48 -0.33 -6.72
C ALA A 299 -15.59 -1.12 -7.44
N GLY A 300 -16.61 -0.42 -7.93
CA GLY A 300 -17.83 -1.05 -8.46
C GLY A 300 -18.89 -1.41 -7.40
N ALA A 301 -18.57 -1.28 -6.10
CA ALA A 301 -19.51 -1.47 -4.99
C ALA A 301 -19.52 -0.25 -4.03
N ALA A 302 -19.06 -0.39 -2.77
CA ALA A 302 -18.99 0.73 -1.83
C ALA A 302 -17.98 1.80 -2.25
N GLY A 303 -16.91 1.44 -2.95
CA GLY A 303 -15.93 2.37 -3.52
C GLY A 303 -14.47 1.96 -3.32
N CYS A 304 -14.09 1.55 -2.10
CA CYS A 304 -12.72 1.23 -1.68
C CYS A 304 -12.73 0.41 -0.37
N SER A 305 -11.56 0.16 0.21
CA SER A 305 -11.30 -0.36 1.56
C SER A 305 -11.61 -1.84 1.79
N GLU A 306 -11.77 -2.62 0.73
CA GLU A 306 -11.83 -4.08 0.76
C GLU A 306 -10.52 -4.71 1.24
N ASP A 307 -9.38 -4.09 0.93
CA ASP A 307 -8.05 -4.47 1.41
C ASP A 307 -7.89 -4.21 2.91
N SER A 308 -8.25 -3.01 3.34
CA SER A 308 -8.27 -2.55 4.73
C SER A 308 -9.19 -3.40 5.60
N GLU A 309 -10.36 -3.79 5.08
CA GLU A 309 -11.26 -4.69 5.79
C GLU A 309 -10.68 -6.10 5.94
N LEU A 310 -10.01 -6.64 4.91
CA LEU A 310 -9.35 -7.93 5.02
C LEU A 310 -8.20 -7.90 6.04
N TRP A 311 -7.35 -6.85 6.03
CA TRP A 311 -6.31 -6.68 7.06
C TRP A 311 -6.91 -6.51 8.46
N TYR A 312 -8.06 -5.85 8.60
CA TYR A 312 -8.78 -5.80 9.86
C TYR A 312 -9.10 -7.20 10.36
N ARG A 313 -9.74 -8.03 9.54
CA ARG A 313 -10.07 -9.40 9.93
C ARG A 313 -8.81 -10.21 10.28
N LEU A 314 -7.76 -10.08 9.48
CA LEU A 314 -6.46 -10.71 9.75
C LEU A 314 -5.94 -10.37 11.15
N LEU A 315 -5.74 -9.08 11.46
CA LEU A 315 -5.21 -8.67 12.77
C LEU A 315 -6.18 -8.95 13.93
N ALA A 316 -7.49 -8.80 13.69
CA ALA A 316 -8.53 -9.12 14.67
C ALA A 316 -8.60 -10.62 15.00
N THR A 317 -8.04 -11.49 14.15
CA THR A 317 -7.88 -12.93 14.40
C THR A 317 -6.44 -13.34 14.77
N GLY A 318 -5.58 -12.37 15.07
CA GLY A 318 -4.22 -12.62 15.56
C GLY A 318 -3.15 -12.76 14.47
N GLY A 319 -3.50 -12.57 13.20
CA GLY A 319 -2.53 -12.61 12.12
C GLY A 319 -1.61 -11.40 12.07
N THR A 320 -0.56 -11.50 11.26
CA THR A 320 0.49 -10.48 11.11
C THR A 320 0.68 -10.09 9.64
N CYS A 321 0.96 -8.81 9.42
CA CYS A 321 1.29 -8.27 8.11
C CYS A 321 2.64 -7.55 8.15
N LEU A 322 3.52 -7.90 7.22
CA LEU A 322 4.78 -7.19 7.00
C LEU A 322 4.61 -6.13 5.93
N TYR A 323 5.04 -4.90 6.20
CA TYR A 323 5.38 -3.92 5.19
C TYR A 323 6.87 -4.06 4.87
N GLU A 324 7.22 -4.40 3.63
CA GLU A 324 8.60 -4.53 3.16
C GLU A 324 8.83 -3.61 1.96
N PRO A 325 9.50 -2.46 2.17
CA PRO A 325 9.66 -1.44 1.15
C PRO A 325 10.56 -1.86 -0.01
N ARG A 326 11.31 -2.97 0.08
CA ARG A 326 12.07 -3.53 -1.05
C ARG A 326 11.18 -4.06 -2.17
N ALA A 327 9.96 -4.50 -1.88
CA ALA A 327 9.01 -4.87 -2.93
C ALA A 327 8.33 -3.61 -3.46
N VAL A 328 8.92 -3.02 -4.50
CA VAL A 328 8.49 -1.75 -5.06
C VAL A 328 7.54 -1.95 -6.23
N VAL A 329 6.51 -1.11 -6.30
CA VAL A 329 5.71 -0.92 -7.50
C VAL A 329 5.52 0.56 -7.82
N PHE A 330 5.30 0.87 -9.09
CA PHE A 330 5.08 2.22 -9.61
C PHE A 330 3.62 2.39 -10.06
N HIS A 331 2.85 3.20 -9.33
CA HIS A 331 1.44 3.41 -9.59
C HIS A 331 1.19 4.64 -10.48
N HIS A 332 0.35 4.49 -11.51
CA HIS A 332 -0.12 5.58 -12.38
C HIS A 332 -1.33 6.26 -11.77
N HIS A 333 -1.11 7.36 -11.03
CA HIS A 333 -2.20 8.15 -10.44
C HIS A 333 -3.12 8.74 -11.52
N ARG A 334 -4.36 9.06 -11.13
CA ARG A 334 -5.33 9.74 -12.00
C ARG A 334 -4.73 11.08 -12.48
N SER A 335 -4.72 11.27 -13.79
CA SER A 335 -4.11 12.44 -14.44
C SER A 335 -5.01 13.67 -14.45
N ASP A 336 -6.32 13.49 -14.31
CA ASP A 336 -7.30 14.58 -14.36
C ASP A 336 -7.98 14.86 -13.02
N TRP A 337 -8.32 16.14 -12.81
CA TRP A 337 -8.94 16.61 -11.58
C TRP A 337 -10.32 15.99 -11.29
N PRO A 338 -11.22 15.83 -12.28
CA PRO A 338 -12.46 15.07 -12.09
C PRO A 338 -12.23 13.62 -11.63
N GLY A 339 -11.25 12.93 -12.23
CA GLY A 339 -10.86 11.55 -11.90
C GLY A 339 -10.37 11.44 -10.47
N LEU A 340 -9.48 12.34 -10.04
CA LEU A 340 -9.03 12.41 -8.66
C LEU A 340 -10.20 12.65 -7.69
N LYS A 341 -11.09 13.62 -7.96
CA LYS A 341 -12.24 13.90 -7.09
C LYS A 341 -13.18 12.69 -6.95
N ARG A 342 -13.44 11.97 -8.06
CA ARG A 342 -14.21 10.72 -8.02
C ARG A 342 -13.53 9.67 -7.16
N GLN A 343 -12.22 9.50 -7.29
CA GLN A 343 -11.42 8.57 -6.50
C GLN A 343 -11.49 8.91 -5.00
N ILE A 344 -11.23 10.16 -4.61
CA ILE A 344 -11.26 10.59 -3.21
C ILE A 344 -12.64 10.43 -2.58
N ARG A 345 -13.71 10.76 -3.34
CA ARG A 345 -15.09 10.49 -2.90
C ARG A 345 -15.34 9.00 -2.68
N ALA A 346 -14.87 8.15 -3.59
CA ALA A 346 -15.00 6.69 -3.46
C ALA A 346 -14.18 6.14 -2.28
N TYR A 347 -12.99 6.68 -2.02
CA TYR A 347 -12.17 6.31 -0.87
C TYR A 347 -12.88 6.59 0.45
N MET A 348 -13.42 7.79 0.64
CA MET A 348 -14.11 8.11 1.90
C MET A 348 -15.44 7.36 2.04
N LYS A 349 -16.18 7.14 0.96
CA LYS A 349 -17.40 6.31 0.97
C LYS A 349 -17.07 4.85 1.36
N GLY A 350 -16.03 4.28 0.75
CA GLY A 350 -15.53 2.94 1.04
C GLY A 350 -15.02 2.80 2.48
N HIS A 351 -14.28 3.80 2.96
CA HIS A 351 -13.77 3.83 4.33
C HIS A 351 -14.90 3.77 5.36
N VAL A 352 -15.95 4.59 5.20
CA VAL A 352 -17.13 4.53 6.09
C VAL A 352 -17.83 3.17 5.98
N ALA A 353 -17.99 2.64 4.76
CA ALA A 353 -18.61 1.33 4.56
C ALA A 353 -17.83 0.19 5.24
N ALA A 354 -16.50 0.22 5.18
CA ALA A 354 -15.62 -0.74 5.84
C ALA A 354 -15.71 -0.62 7.36
N LEU A 355 -15.71 0.59 7.92
CA LEU A 355 -15.90 0.80 9.36
C LEU A 355 -17.25 0.23 9.86
N VAL A 356 -18.32 0.36 9.06
CA VAL A 356 -19.61 -0.26 9.37
C VAL A 356 -19.52 -1.78 9.32
N ALA A 357 -18.92 -2.35 8.28
CA ALA A 357 -18.75 -3.80 8.15
C ALA A 357 -17.94 -4.39 9.32
N GLN A 358 -16.84 -3.73 9.69
CA GLN A 358 -16.00 -4.09 10.83
C GLN A 358 -16.78 -4.01 12.15
N TYR A 359 -17.57 -2.95 12.36
CA TYR A 359 -18.43 -2.83 13.53
C TYR A 359 -19.50 -3.93 13.59
N ASP A 360 -20.17 -4.24 12.48
CA ASP A 360 -21.22 -5.27 12.47
C ASP A 360 -20.62 -6.67 12.71
N ASN A 361 -19.43 -6.95 12.18
CA ASN A 361 -18.74 -8.23 12.34
C ASN A 361 -18.16 -8.41 13.76
N PHE A 362 -17.51 -7.39 14.34
CA PHE A 362 -16.73 -7.52 15.58
C PHE A 362 -17.29 -6.72 16.78
N GLY A 363 -18.23 -5.81 16.57
CA GLY A 363 -18.81 -4.97 17.63
C GLY A 363 -17.92 -3.81 18.09
N ASP A 364 -16.84 -3.51 17.38
CA ASP A 364 -15.83 -2.53 17.80
C ASP A 364 -16.34 -1.09 17.70
N ARG A 365 -16.75 -0.53 18.84
CA ARG A 365 -17.35 0.81 18.95
C ARG A 365 -16.44 1.94 18.47
N GLY A 366 -15.12 1.73 18.44
CA GLY A 366 -14.16 2.69 17.90
C GLY A 366 -14.47 3.09 16.45
N ASN A 367 -15.00 2.17 15.64
CA ASN A 367 -15.42 2.44 14.27
C ASN A 367 -16.58 3.44 14.20
N ILE A 368 -17.54 3.36 15.12
CA ILE A 368 -18.66 4.32 15.19
C ILE A 368 -18.17 5.69 15.68
N VAL A 369 -17.26 5.73 16.66
CA VAL A 369 -16.62 6.96 17.12
C VAL A 369 -15.84 7.63 15.99
N ARG A 370 -15.13 6.85 15.17
CA ARG A 370 -14.43 7.32 13.97
C ARG A 370 -15.39 8.00 13.00
N ILE A 371 -16.49 7.32 12.64
CA ILE A 371 -17.50 7.83 11.71
C ILE A 371 -18.17 9.11 12.23
N GLY A 372 -18.67 9.08 13.47
CA GLY A 372 -19.56 10.11 14.00
C GLY A 372 -18.87 11.28 14.70
N LYS A 373 -17.63 11.13 15.15
CA LYS A 373 -16.90 12.16 15.91
C LYS A 373 -15.59 12.54 15.24
N GLN A 374 -14.72 11.59 14.98
CA GLN A 374 -13.35 11.92 14.54
C GLN A 374 -13.28 12.43 13.11
N LEU A 375 -14.02 11.85 12.17
CA LEU A 375 -14.08 12.33 10.78
C LEU A 375 -14.66 13.75 10.69
N PRO A 376 -15.79 14.08 11.35
CA PRO A 376 -16.25 15.47 11.44
C PRO A 376 -15.22 16.44 12.01
N VAL A 377 -14.54 16.09 13.09
CA VAL A 377 -13.46 16.92 13.67
C VAL A 377 -12.31 17.09 12.67
N TYR A 378 -11.93 16.03 11.96
CA TYR A 378 -10.93 16.09 10.89
C TYR A 378 -11.36 17.05 9.77
N PHE A 379 -12.61 16.99 9.31
CA PHE A 379 -13.10 17.87 8.26
C PHE A 379 -13.09 19.34 8.69
N VAL A 380 -13.55 19.65 9.90
CA VAL A 380 -13.53 21.02 10.44
C VAL A 380 -12.10 21.53 10.57
N LYS A 381 -11.20 20.75 11.18
CA LYS A 381 -9.78 21.14 11.33
C LYS A 381 -9.12 21.37 9.97
N THR A 382 -9.37 20.49 9.01
CA THR A 382 -8.79 20.60 7.67
C THR A 382 -9.38 21.78 6.90
N PHE A 383 -10.68 22.05 7.04
CA PHE A 383 -11.34 23.20 6.44
C PHE A 383 -10.72 24.51 6.95
N VAL A 384 -10.65 24.67 8.27
CA VAL A 384 -10.05 25.85 8.91
C VAL A 384 -8.60 26.01 8.47
N LYS A 385 -7.78 24.96 8.56
CA LYS A 385 -6.38 25.00 8.09
C LYS A 385 -6.29 25.38 6.61
N SER A 386 -7.19 24.88 5.78
CA SER A 386 -7.17 25.13 4.33
C SER A 386 -7.53 26.57 3.96
N LEU A 387 -8.26 27.30 4.82
CA LEU A 387 -8.57 28.72 4.60
C LEU A 387 -7.35 29.62 4.79
N PHE A 388 -6.41 29.25 5.67
CA PHE A 388 -5.24 30.06 6.00
C PHE A 388 -3.94 29.56 5.32
N GLU A 389 -3.78 28.24 5.19
CA GLU A 389 -2.51 27.59 4.80
C GLU A 389 -2.69 26.51 3.72
N GLY A 390 -3.89 26.37 3.17
CA GLY A 390 -4.22 25.26 2.26
C GLY A 390 -3.57 25.40 0.89
N PRO A 391 -2.99 24.33 0.33
CA PRO A 391 -2.56 24.36 -1.08
C PRO A 391 -3.78 24.55 -2.00
N PRO A 392 -3.62 25.19 -3.16
CA PRO A 392 -4.71 25.37 -4.14
C PRO A 392 -5.41 24.05 -4.45
N GLY A 393 -6.75 24.06 -4.43
CA GLY A 393 -7.56 22.86 -4.71
C GLY A 393 -7.83 21.97 -3.49
N ARG A 394 -7.18 22.18 -2.32
CA ARG A 394 -7.42 21.37 -1.10
C ARG A 394 -8.88 21.37 -0.65
N LEU A 395 -9.56 22.52 -0.74
CA LEU A 395 -10.99 22.65 -0.39
C LEU A 395 -11.88 21.82 -1.32
N GLY A 396 -11.56 21.75 -2.61
CA GLY A 396 -12.31 20.92 -3.57
C GLY A 396 -12.14 19.42 -3.33
N ILE A 397 -10.93 19.01 -2.92
CA ILE A 397 -10.66 17.65 -2.45
C ILE A 397 -11.44 17.37 -1.16
N LEU A 398 -11.39 18.28 -0.18
CA LEU A 398 -12.10 18.14 1.10
C LEU A 398 -13.61 18.01 0.90
N ALA A 399 -14.19 18.79 -0.01
CA ALA A 399 -15.59 18.65 -0.38
C ALA A 399 -15.89 17.24 -0.94
N SER A 400 -14.98 16.66 -1.72
CA SER A 400 -15.12 15.29 -2.24
C SER A 400 -15.02 14.24 -1.13
N GLU A 401 -14.12 14.44 -0.16
CA GLU A 401 -14.04 13.61 1.06
C GLU A 401 -15.37 13.67 1.84
N MET A 402 -15.87 14.87 2.13
CA MET A 402 -17.14 15.06 2.85
C MET A 402 -18.34 14.46 2.12
N GLN A 403 -18.41 14.62 0.79
CA GLN A 403 -19.44 13.96 -0.03
C GLN A 403 -19.34 12.43 0.05
N GLY A 404 -18.13 11.88 0.08
CA GLY A 404 -17.89 10.45 0.25
C GLY A 404 -18.33 9.98 1.64
N TRP A 405 -18.00 10.73 2.69
CA TRP A 405 -18.43 10.45 4.05
C TRP A 405 -19.96 10.45 4.18
N LEU A 406 -20.64 11.50 3.71
CA LEU A 406 -22.11 11.58 3.69
C LEU A 406 -22.73 10.42 2.90
N ALA A 407 -22.17 10.10 1.73
CA ALA A 407 -22.61 8.94 0.95
C ALA A 407 -22.35 7.61 1.68
N GLY A 408 -21.35 7.53 2.55
CA GLY A 408 -21.07 6.37 3.38
C GLY A 408 -22.05 6.19 4.55
N LEU A 409 -22.59 7.29 5.12
CA LEU A 409 -23.52 7.22 6.26
C LEU A 409 -24.78 6.40 5.96
N GLN A 410 -25.19 6.29 4.70
CA GLN A 410 -26.32 5.44 4.30
C GLN A 410 -26.13 3.97 4.71
N PHE A 411 -24.89 3.48 4.83
CA PHE A 411 -24.60 2.09 5.20
C PHE A 411 -24.92 1.78 6.66
N LEU A 412 -24.99 2.79 7.53
CA LEU A 412 -25.45 2.61 8.93
C LEU A 412 -26.93 2.23 9.01
N LEU A 413 -27.73 2.64 8.01
CA LEU A 413 -29.19 2.54 8.01
C LEU A 413 -29.71 1.45 7.07
N ARG A 414 -28.86 0.89 6.20
CA ARG A 414 -29.29 -0.03 5.15
C ARG A 414 -29.59 -1.43 5.70
N PHE A 415 -30.88 -1.75 5.82
CA PHE A 415 -31.39 -3.08 6.14
C PHE A 415 -30.84 -4.11 5.11
N GLY A 416 -30.10 -5.12 5.56
CA GLY A 416 -29.42 -6.10 4.69
C GLY A 416 -27.93 -5.83 4.42
N TRP A 417 -27.41 -4.63 4.74
CA TRP A 417 -25.96 -4.42 4.84
C TRP A 417 -25.40 -4.93 6.17
N ARG A 418 -26.21 -4.92 7.22
CA ARG A 418 -25.79 -5.36 8.54
C ARG A 418 -25.81 -6.88 8.61
N MET A 419 -24.63 -7.48 8.73
CA MET A 419 -24.50 -8.92 8.99
C MET A 419 -24.92 -9.19 10.45
N ARG A 420 -25.54 -10.36 10.71
CA ARG A 420 -25.53 -10.88 12.08
C ARG A 420 -24.07 -11.18 12.44
N ARG A 421 -23.63 -10.77 13.63
CA ARG A 421 -22.26 -10.99 14.15
C ARG A 421 -21.77 -12.37 13.72
N THR A 422 -20.77 -12.40 12.85
CA THR A 422 -20.22 -13.65 12.35
C THR A 422 -19.61 -14.40 13.53
N SER A 423 -19.96 -15.68 13.69
CA SER A 423 -19.23 -16.60 14.55
C SER A 423 -17.88 -16.96 13.91
N MET A 424 -17.07 -15.95 13.55
CA MET A 424 -15.67 -16.22 13.23
C MET A 424 -15.03 -16.66 14.54
N GLY A 425 -14.60 -17.91 14.58
CA GLY A 425 -14.14 -18.58 15.80
C GLY A 425 -13.09 -17.74 16.50
N VAL A 426 -13.52 -17.00 17.51
CA VAL A 426 -12.66 -16.47 18.56
C VAL A 426 -12.27 -17.69 19.37
N ALA A 427 -11.33 -18.49 18.85
CA ALA A 427 -10.46 -19.28 19.70
C ALA A 427 -9.56 -18.27 20.42
N ALA A 428 -10.13 -17.56 21.39
CA ALA A 428 -9.34 -16.95 22.43
C ALA A 428 -8.64 -18.13 23.10
N THR A 429 -7.32 -18.19 22.89
CA THR A 429 -6.37 -18.93 23.69
C THR A 429 -6.57 -18.52 25.15
N ALA A 430 -7.51 -19.19 25.82
CA ALA A 430 -7.54 -19.31 27.26
C ALA A 430 -6.48 -20.35 27.64
N ASP A 431 -5.20 -19.99 27.47
CA ASP A 431 -4.12 -20.74 28.10
C ASP A 431 -3.82 -20.09 29.45
N LYS A 432 -4.36 -20.77 30.48
CA LYS A 432 -3.72 -21.06 31.76
C LYS A 432 -3.15 -19.88 32.56
N GLU A 433 -4.03 -19.25 33.31
CA GLU A 433 -3.76 -18.95 34.71
C GLU A 433 -4.86 -19.60 35.55
N THR A 434 -4.58 -20.75 36.17
CA THR A 434 -4.97 -21.14 37.53
C THR A 434 -4.76 -22.65 37.79
N ALA A 435 -4.09 -22.91 38.92
CA ALA A 435 -3.77 -24.18 39.58
C ALA A 435 -2.54 -24.96 39.07
#